data_AF-A0A0G9MNR1-F1
#
_entry.id   AF-A0A0G9MNR1-F1
#
_cell.length_a   1.000
_cell.length_b   1.000
_cell.length_c   1.000
_cell.angle_alpha   90.00
_cell.angle_beta   90.00
_cell.angle_gamma   90.00
#
_symmetry.space_group_name_H-M   'P 1'
#
loop_
_entity.id
_entity.type
_entity.pdbx_description
1 polymer ?
#
loop_
_entity_poly.entity_id
_entity_poly.type
_entity_poly.pdbx_seq_one_letter_code
_entity_poly.pdbx_strand_id
1 'polypeptide(L)'
;MLLLGGCATAQVDAPRAAGDAPTGATLSRAGHATIGEVPPSPFPADPPPMPTQLDVMARQTSLGTPEERARAWENAGSTPALRAAMEEVMPRLEAEPTYVQSRIAGEPGAKVLEVFFTRDAEATLARYTSDPLVVARTGGRTQAELEPVMRLWWDRLEAAGRPAGGGSLDTIGGAVEINTGITRAEFNALAARNGWPDPLGEPVRFTFAAEQARAFADPSLARLVRSFARESMEPGIQLTGGFSGRVVLEDGCFVLDGGRGSERTLVMFGRDAQLAQDEEGYLIVRRANAREPDEAAGYRIGEAGFWGGPNGFDENDAEVRALRAACGPGEIMNVRYPGSERLFALPYPLWVFDYAYSRGLTYDAAWDEVMACYKRQERRGRTGFEARDACITQYNGWDYVGEEMPPPPPGR
;
A
#
# COMPACT_ATOMS: atom_id res chain seq x y z
N MET A 1 25.94 -19.27 55.95
CA MET A 1 25.16 -19.44 54.70
C MET A 1 25.26 -18.11 53.97
N LEU A 2 26.20 -18.00 53.03
CA LEU A 2 26.40 -16.82 52.20
C LEU A 2 25.33 -16.77 51.11
N LEU A 3 24.66 -15.64 50.95
CA LEU A 3 23.94 -15.31 49.73
C LEU A 3 24.40 -13.92 49.28
N LEU A 4 25.27 -13.93 48.27
CA LEU A 4 25.69 -12.78 47.48
C LEU A 4 24.53 -12.42 46.54
N GLY A 5 23.87 -11.29 46.78
CA GLY A 5 22.94 -10.68 45.83
C GLY A 5 23.73 -9.84 44.84
N GLY A 6 23.85 -10.31 43.60
CA GLY A 6 24.51 -9.60 42.51
C GLY A 6 23.71 -8.38 42.05
N CYS A 7 24.38 -7.24 41.95
CA CYS A 7 23.87 -6.06 41.27
C CYS A 7 23.79 -6.35 39.76
N ALA A 8 22.57 -6.50 39.24
CA ALA A 8 22.32 -6.34 37.81
C ALA A 8 22.31 -4.83 37.52
N THR A 9 23.44 -4.28 37.06
CA THR A 9 23.43 -2.98 36.40
C THR A 9 22.76 -3.15 35.05
N ALA A 10 21.47 -2.83 34.99
CA ALA A 10 20.80 -2.52 33.75
C ALA A 10 21.55 -1.34 33.11
N GLN A 11 22.26 -1.62 32.03
CA GLN A 11 22.84 -0.60 31.18
C GLN A 11 21.68 0.00 30.38
N VAL A 12 20.97 0.94 31.02
CA VAL A 12 20.01 1.79 30.34
C VAL A 12 20.83 2.71 29.46
N ASP A 13 20.75 2.52 28.15
CA ASP A 13 21.38 3.41 27.18
C ASP A 13 20.96 4.84 27.49
N ALA A 14 21.96 5.68 27.77
CA ALA A 14 21.72 7.09 28.01
C ALA A 14 21.11 7.72 26.75
N PRO A 15 20.08 8.57 26.87
CA PRO A 15 19.58 9.32 25.74
C PRO A 15 20.74 10.12 25.13
N ARG A 16 21.04 9.86 23.86
CA ARG A 16 22.11 10.51 23.10
C ARG A 16 21.93 12.02 23.20
N ALA A 17 23.01 12.74 23.53
CA ALA A 17 22.95 14.17 23.72
C ALA A 17 22.44 14.88 22.45
N ALA A 18 21.61 15.91 22.64
CA ALA A 18 21.22 16.83 21.59
C ALA A 18 22.48 17.55 21.05
N GLY A 19 23.16 16.95 20.06
CA GLY A 19 24.42 17.46 19.54
C GLY A 19 25.14 16.50 18.60
N ASP A 20 24.93 15.19 18.71
CA ASP A 20 25.54 14.23 17.79
C ASP A 20 24.83 14.24 16.43
N ALA A 21 25.61 14.27 15.36
CA ALA A 21 25.09 14.09 14.01
C ALA A 21 24.52 12.67 13.86
N PRO A 22 23.46 12.47 13.04
CA PRO A 22 23.04 11.13 12.68
C PRO A 22 24.18 10.28 12.13
N THR A 23 24.10 8.97 12.31
CA THR A 23 25.08 8.03 11.73
C THR A 23 25.15 8.23 10.22
N GLY A 24 26.37 8.35 9.67
CA GLY A 24 26.61 8.62 8.25
C GLY A 24 26.46 10.08 7.81
N ALA A 25 26.08 11.00 8.72
CA ALA A 25 25.93 12.41 8.40
C ALA A 25 27.19 13.24 8.70
N THR A 26 27.45 14.23 7.86
CA THR A 26 28.32 15.37 8.17
C THR A 26 27.48 16.62 8.33
N LEU A 27 27.82 17.50 9.27
CA LEU A 27 27.06 18.74 9.51
C LEU A 27 27.79 19.94 8.90
N SER A 28 27.04 20.78 8.19
CA SER A 28 27.54 22.09 7.76
C SER A 28 27.66 23.04 8.94
N ARG A 29 28.31 24.21 8.75
CA ARG A 29 28.40 25.24 9.80
C ARG A 29 27.03 25.73 10.29
N ALA A 30 26.01 25.62 9.45
CA ALA A 30 24.63 25.98 9.78
C ALA A 30 23.88 24.85 10.51
N GLY A 31 24.49 23.68 10.67
CA GLY A 31 23.90 22.51 11.34
C GLY A 31 23.10 21.57 10.44
N HIS A 32 23.02 21.83 9.13
CA HIS A 32 22.34 20.95 8.19
C HIS A 32 23.18 19.71 7.87
N ALA A 33 22.52 18.58 7.69
CA ALA A 33 23.17 17.30 7.42
C ALA A 33 23.44 17.09 5.93
N THR A 34 24.55 16.44 5.64
CA THR A 34 24.89 15.85 4.34
C THR A 34 25.12 14.36 4.55
N ILE A 35 24.37 13.53 3.82
CA ILE A 35 24.39 12.06 3.85
C ILE A 35 24.46 11.59 2.41
N GLY A 36 25.54 10.90 2.05
CA GLY A 36 25.71 10.27 0.74
C GLY A 36 25.21 8.82 0.77
N GLU A 37 26.12 7.87 0.55
CA GLU A 37 25.81 6.44 0.65
C GLU A 37 25.89 5.96 2.11
N VAL A 38 24.90 5.18 2.54
CA VAL A 38 24.91 4.49 3.84
C VAL A 38 24.66 2.98 3.65
N PRO A 39 25.03 2.14 4.63
CA PRO A 39 24.69 0.72 4.59
C PRO A 39 23.17 0.51 4.53
N PRO A 40 22.69 -0.50 3.80
CA PRO A 40 21.27 -0.79 3.73
C PRO A 40 20.72 -1.22 5.09
N SER A 41 19.41 -1.11 5.24
CA SER A 41 18.69 -1.60 6.42
C SER A 41 19.02 -3.09 6.68
N PRO A 42 19.19 -3.50 7.95
CA PRO A 42 19.56 -4.88 8.28
C PRO A 42 18.47 -5.85 7.85
N PHE A 43 18.83 -7.12 7.60
CA PHE A 43 17.80 -8.14 7.40
C PHE A 43 17.02 -8.36 8.70
N PRO A 44 15.71 -8.67 8.63
CA PRO A 44 14.94 -9.04 9.81
C PRO A 44 15.58 -10.27 10.46
N ALA A 45 15.72 -10.23 11.79
CA ALA A 45 16.18 -11.40 12.55
C ALA A 45 15.08 -12.47 12.57
N ASP A 46 13.86 -12.05 12.87
CA ASP A 46 12.71 -12.94 12.94
C ASP A 46 12.06 -13.14 11.56
N PRO A 47 11.50 -14.32 11.28
CA PRO A 47 10.73 -14.54 10.08
C PRO A 47 9.46 -13.66 10.08
N PRO A 48 8.90 -13.36 8.90
CA PRO A 48 7.58 -12.75 8.83
C PRO A 48 6.54 -13.67 9.49
N PRO A 49 5.36 -13.17 9.88
CA PRO A 49 4.30 -14.03 10.41
C PRO A 49 4.01 -15.20 9.47
N MET A 50 3.98 -16.40 10.04
CA MET A 50 3.67 -17.61 9.28
C MET A 50 2.29 -17.46 8.61
N PRO A 51 2.17 -17.77 7.31
CA PRO A 51 0.88 -17.75 6.64
C PRO A 51 -0.14 -18.61 7.39
N THR A 52 -1.34 -18.09 7.58
CA THR A 52 -2.46 -18.84 8.19
C THR A 52 -3.38 -19.46 7.16
N GLN A 53 -3.20 -19.12 5.88
CA GLN A 53 -4.00 -19.59 4.76
C GLN A 53 -3.10 -19.81 3.55
N LEU A 54 -3.46 -20.81 2.73
CA LEU A 54 -2.88 -21.01 1.41
C LEU A 54 -3.67 -20.19 0.38
N ASP A 55 -2.99 -19.74 -0.67
CA ASP A 55 -3.66 -19.33 -1.89
C ASP A 55 -4.11 -20.58 -2.67
N VAL A 56 -5.18 -21.22 -2.18
CA VAL A 56 -5.71 -22.48 -2.69
C VAL A 56 -6.08 -22.33 -4.17
N MET A 57 -6.65 -21.18 -4.55
CA MET A 57 -7.00 -20.91 -5.95
C MET A 57 -5.75 -20.88 -6.84
N ALA A 58 -4.72 -20.10 -6.50
CA ALA A 58 -3.49 -20.03 -7.30
C ALA A 58 -2.80 -21.40 -7.41
N ARG A 59 -2.78 -22.18 -6.32
CA ARG A 59 -2.21 -23.54 -6.28
C ARG A 59 -2.98 -24.50 -7.17
N GLN A 60 -4.29 -24.61 -6.98
CA GLN A 60 -5.13 -25.51 -7.77
C GLN A 60 -5.10 -25.15 -9.24
N THR A 61 -5.14 -23.85 -9.58
CA THR A 61 -5.12 -23.38 -10.97
C THR A 61 -3.76 -23.57 -11.66
N SER A 62 -2.65 -23.55 -10.91
CA SER A 62 -1.30 -23.69 -11.46
C SER A 62 -0.79 -25.14 -11.50
N LEU A 63 -1.19 -25.97 -10.53
CA LEU A 63 -0.58 -27.28 -10.28
C LEU A 63 -1.58 -28.45 -10.32
N GLY A 64 -2.86 -28.15 -10.18
CA GLY A 64 -3.92 -29.16 -10.14
C GLY A 64 -4.14 -29.84 -11.49
N THR A 65 -4.84 -30.97 -11.47
CA THR A 65 -5.28 -31.64 -12.69
C THR A 65 -6.21 -30.72 -13.52
N PRO A 66 -6.44 -30.97 -14.82
CA PRO A 66 -7.42 -30.23 -15.60
C PRO A 66 -8.79 -30.09 -14.90
N GLU A 67 -9.26 -31.14 -14.23
CA GLU A 67 -10.52 -31.15 -13.48
C GLU A 67 -10.47 -30.27 -12.24
N GLU A 68 -9.37 -30.33 -11.47
CA GLU A 68 -9.18 -29.48 -10.28
C GLU A 68 -9.08 -28.01 -10.67
N ARG A 69 -8.40 -27.69 -11.78
CA ARG A 69 -8.34 -26.35 -12.35
C ARG A 69 -9.71 -25.85 -12.76
N ALA A 70 -10.49 -26.68 -13.46
CA ALA A 70 -11.85 -26.34 -13.86
C ALA A 70 -12.73 -26.06 -12.63
N ARG A 71 -12.68 -26.94 -11.61
CA ARG A 71 -13.40 -26.77 -10.35
C ARG A 71 -12.98 -25.52 -9.58
N ALA A 72 -11.68 -25.20 -9.53
CA ALA A 72 -11.19 -23.98 -8.88
C ALA A 72 -11.73 -22.71 -9.57
N TRP A 73 -11.75 -22.70 -10.91
CA TRP A 73 -12.35 -21.61 -11.68
C TRP A 73 -13.88 -21.53 -11.52
N GLU A 74 -14.58 -22.65 -11.40
CA GLU A 74 -16.02 -22.69 -11.10
C GLU A 74 -16.31 -22.18 -9.68
N ASN A 75 -15.51 -22.56 -8.70
CA ASN A 75 -15.62 -22.11 -7.32
C ASN A 75 -15.32 -20.61 -7.18
N ALA A 76 -14.34 -20.08 -7.93
CA ALA A 76 -14.06 -18.66 -7.99
C ALA A 76 -15.14 -17.89 -8.77
N GLY A 77 -15.61 -18.45 -9.89
CA GLY A 77 -16.54 -17.84 -10.83
C GLY A 77 -17.99 -18.31 -10.70
N SER A 78 -18.69 -18.42 -11.83
CA SER A 78 -20.07 -18.91 -11.93
C SER A 78 -20.11 -20.37 -12.41
N THR A 79 -21.12 -21.12 -11.98
CA THR A 79 -21.39 -22.47 -12.52
C THR A 79 -21.82 -22.38 -13.99
N PRO A 80 -21.65 -23.45 -14.80
CA PRO A 80 -22.12 -23.44 -16.19
C PRO A 80 -23.61 -23.08 -16.34
N ALA A 81 -24.45 -23.57 -15.44
CA ALA A 81 -25.88 -23.26 -15.40
C ALA A 81 -26.15 -21.77 -15.11
N LEU A 82 -25.50 -21.21 -14.08
CA LEU A 82 -25.62 -19.79 -13.76
C LEU A 82 -25.13 -18.91 -14.91
N ARG A 83 -24.02 -19.29 -15.57
CA ARG A 83 -23.49 -18.57 -16.73
C ARG A 83 -24.48 -18.54 -17.90
N ALA A 84 -25.10 -19.68 -18.21
CA ALA A 84 -26.12 -19.76 -19.24
C ALA A 84 -27.33 -18.85 -18.92
N ALA A 85 -27.80 -18.88 -17.66
CA ALA A 85 -28.88 -18.00 -17.22
C ALA A 85 -28.51 -16.51 -17.32
N MET A 86 -27.28 -16.13 -16.96
CA MET A 86 -26.76 -14.77 -17.11
C MET A 86 -26.72 -14.33 -18.59
N GLU A 87 -26.15 -15.15 -19.47
CA GLU A 87 -26.03 -14.85 -20.90
C GLU A 87 -27.41 -14.66 -21.57
N GLU A 88 -28.43 -15.40 -21.12
CA GLU A 88 -29.79 -15.30 -21.64
C GLU A 88 -30.51 -14.03 -21.20
N VAL A 89 -30.34 -13.62 -19.93
CA VAL A 89 -31.19 -12.61 -19.30
C VAL A 89 -30.56 -11.22 -19.29
N MET A 90 -29.24 -11.11 -19.11
CA MET A 90 -28.56 -9.83 -18.85
C MET A 90 -28.70 -8.79 -19.97
N PRO A 91 -28.54 -9.13 -21.27
CA PRO A 91 -28.66 -8.13 -22.33
C PRO A 91 -30.03 -7.44 -22.38
N ARG A 92 -31.08 -8.10 -21.89
CA ARG A 92 -32.45 -7.54 -21.80
C ARG A 92 -32.65 -6.76 -20.51
N LEU A 93 -32.13 -7.27 -19.39
CA LEU A 93 -32.25 -6.60 -18.10
C LEU A 93 -31.49 -5.28 -18.05
N GLU A 94 -30.30 -5.20 -18.65
CA GLU A 94 -29.49 -3.97 -18.70
C GLU A 94 -30.18 -2.84 -19.47
N ALA A 95 -31.11 -3.16 -20.37
CA ALA A 95 -31.92 -2.18 -21.09
C ALA A 95 -33.12 -1.69 -20.27
N GLU A 96 -33.42 -2.29 -19.12
CA GLU A 96 -34.60 -1.91 -18.34
C GLU A 96 -34.40 -0.61 -17.57
N PRO A 97 -35.34 0.35 -17.66
CA PRO A 97 -35.18 1.65 -16.99
C PRO A 97 -35.06 1.58 -15.46
N THR A 98 -35.56 0.51 -14.85
CA THR A 98 -35.47 0.30 -13.40
C THR A 98 -34.26 -0.51 -12.99
N TYR A 99 -33.48 -1.07 -13.93
CA TYR A 99 -32.29 -1.85 -13.64
C TYR A 99 -31.20 -0.99 -12.98
N VAL A 100 -30.60 -1.53 -11.92
CA VAL A 100 -29.56 -0.84 -11.12
C VAL A 100 -28.21 -1.49 -11.36
N GLN A 101 -28.08 -2.78 -11.04
CA GLN A 101 -26.86 -3.57 -11.17
C GLN A 101 -27.20 -5.06 -10.94
N SER A 102 -26.32 -5.95 -11.37
CA SER A 102 -26.32 -7.37 -10.97
C SER A 102 -25.03 -7.76 -10.25
N ARG A 103 -25.10 -8.73 -9.33
CA ARG A 103 -23.93 -9.38 -8.73
C ARG A 103 -24.13 -10.87 -8.54
N ILE A 104 -23.04 -11.63 -8.51
CA ILE A 104 -23.07 -13.03 -8.09
C ILE A 104 -22.99 -13.06 -6.57
N ALA A 105 -23.91 -13.77 -5.92
CA ALA A 105 -23.96 -13.92 -4.47
C ALA A 105 -24.16 -15.39 -4.07
N GLY A 106 -23.74 -15.74 -2.86
CA GLY A 106 -23.91 -17.08 -2.28
C GLY A 106 -22.60 -17.87 -2.14
N GLU A 107 -22.70 -18.99 -1.44
CA GLU A 107 -21.60 -19.92 -1.17
C GLU A 107 -21.18 -20.70 -2.44
N PRO A 108 -19.95 -21.23 -2.50
CA PRO A 108 -19.52 -22.14 -3.57
C PRO A 108 -20.53 -23.28 -3.80
N GLY A 109 -20.96 -23.47 -5.05
CA GLY A 109 -21.97 -24.47 -5.43
C GLY A 109 -23.43 -24.06 -5.25
N ALA A 110 -23.73 -22.95 -4.56
CA ALA A 110 -25.07 -22.40 -4.36
C ALA A 110 -25.17 -20.93 -4.80
N LYS A 111 -24.35 -20.54 -5.78
CA LYS A 111 -24.30 -19.17 -6.29
C LYS A 111 -25.53 -18.84 -7.13
N VAL A 112 -26.03 -17.62 -6.95
CA VAL A 112 -27.14 -17.03 -7.71
C VAL A 112 -26.74 -15.67 -8.28
N LEU A 113 -27.45 -15.22 -9.31
CA LEU A 113 -27.39 -13.86 -9.81
C LEU A 113 -28.44 -13.02 -9.08
N GLU A 114 -28.01 -12.08 -8.24
CA GLU A 114 -28.90 -11.06 -7.69
C GLU A 114 -28.98 -9.89 -8.67
N VAL A 115 -30.19 -9.56 -9.11
CA VAL A 115 -30.46 -8.41 -10.00
C VAL A 115 -31.27 -7.37 -9.24
N PHE A 116 -30.72 -6.16 -9.16
CA PHE A 116 -31.31 -5.04 -8.44
C PHE A 116 -32.11 -4.14 -9.38
N PHE A 117 -33.31 -3.77 -8.93
CA PHE A 117 -34.16 -2.79 -9.57
C PHE A 117 -34.57 -1.70 -8.58
N THR A 118 -34.74 -0.47 -9.06
CA THR A 118 -35.17 0.65 -8.22
C THR A 118 -36.58 0.45 -7.64
N ARG A 119 -37.42 -0.34 -8.31
CA ARG A 119 -38.79 -0.68 -7.89
C ARG A 119 -39.29 -1.94 -8.60
N ASP A 120 -40.36 -2.53 -8.06
CA ASP A 120 -41.12 -3.63 -8.68
C ASP A 120 -40.26 -4.81 -9.16
N ALA A 121 -39.22 -5.17 -8.40
CA ALA A 121 -38.16 -6.06 -8.86
C ALA A 121 -38.66 -7.45 -9.28
N GLU A 122 -39.46 -8.13 -8.45
CA GLU A 122 -39.97 -9.47 -8.75
C GLU A 122 -40.88 -9.47 -9.98
N ALA A 123 -41.80 -8.51 -10.05
CA ALA A 123 -42.72 -8.36 -11.18
C ALA A 123 -41.98 -8.02 -12.48
N THR A 124 -40.92 -7.21 -12.39
CA THR A 124 -40.05 -6.87 -13.52
C THR A 124 -39.29 -8.11 -13.99
N LEU A 125 -38.58 -8.80 -13.09
CA LEU A 125 -37.76 -9.97 -13.43
C LEU A 125 -38.58 -11.09 -14.05
N ALA A 126 -39.80 -11.34 -13.54
CA ALA A 126 -40.71 -12.37 -14.05
C ALA A 126 -41.08 -12.20 -15.54
N ARG A 127 -40.88 -11.01 -16.13
CA ARG A 127 -41.06 -10.78 -17.58
C ARG A 127 -39.91 -11.32 -18.42
N TYR A 128 -38.73 -11.55 -17.84
CA TYR A 128 -37.51 -11.93 -18.55
C TYR A 128 -37.12 -13.38 -18.30
N THR A 129 -37.33 -13.89 -17.08
CA THR A 129 -36.96 -15.25 -16.70
C THR A 129 -37.80 -15.77 -15.51
N SER A 130 -37.89 -17.09 -15.41
CA SER A 130 -38.39 -17.82 -14.23
C SER A 130 -37.31 -18.74 -13.63
N ASP A 131 -36.05 -18.59 -14.06
CA ASP A 131 -34.94 -19.39 -13.57
C ASP A 131 -34.65 -19.07 -12.09
N PRO A 132 -34.70 -20.06 -11.18
CA PRO A 132 -34.44 -19.84 -9.76
C PRO A 132 -33.01 -19.38 -9.45
N LEU A 133 -32.07 -19.49 -10.39
CA LEU A 133 -30.70 -18.99 -10.27
C LEU A 133 -30.62 -17.46 -10.44
N VAL A 134 -31.69 -16.79 -10.89
CA VAL A 134 -31.76 -15.34 -11.03
C VAL A 134 -32.78 -14.80 -10.04
N VAL A 135 -32.32 -13.98 -9.10
CA VAL A 135 -33.10 -13.50 -7.95
C VAL A 135 -33.25 -11.98 -8.03
N ALA A 136 -34.49 -11.51 -7.96
CA ALA A 136 -34.79 -10.08 -7.97
C ALA A 136 -34.57 -9.44 -6.59
N ARG A 137 -34.03 -8.22 -6.58
CA ARG A 137 -33.89 -7.37 -5.39
C ARG A 137 -34.42 -5.98 -5.69
N THR A 138 -35.16 -5.39 -4.75
CA THR A 138 -35.60 -3.99 -4.86
C THR A 138 -34.68 -3.11 -4.01
N GLY A 139 -34.15 -2.03 -4.60
CA GLY A 139 -33.33 -1.05 -3.89
C GLY A 139 -32.32 -0.36 -4.80
N GLY A 140 -31.54 0.55 -4.20
CA GLY A 140 -30.47 1.27 -4.88
C GLY A 140 -30.93 2.45 -5.72
N ARG A 141 -29.99 2.98 -6.50
CA ARG A 141 -30.18 4.05 -7.49
C ARG A 141 -29.42 3.70 -8.76
N THR A 142 -29.97 4.05 -9.90
CA THR A 142 -29.33 3.83 -11.18
C THR A 142 -28.04 4.62 -11.31
N GLN A 143 -27.12 4.14 -12.15
CA GLN A 143 -25.90 4.86 -12.49
C GLN A 143 -26.22 6.26 -13.06
N ALA A 144 -27.25 6.38 -13.90
CA ALA A 144 -27.69 7.64 -14.48
C ALA A 144 -28.16 8.68 -13.43
N GLU A 145 -28.67 8.23 -12.27
CA GLU A 145 -29.03 9.11 -11.15
C GLU A 145 -27.82 9.58 -10.35
N LEU A 146 -26.79 8.73 -10.20
CA LEU A 146 -25.64 9.01 -9.33
C LEU A 146 -24.47 9.71 -10.06
N GLU A 147 -24.24 9.44 -11.33
CA GLU A 147 -23.16 10.06 -12.13
C GLU A 147 -23.18 11.59 -12.11
N PRO A 148 -24.32 12.28 -12.29
CA PRO A 148 -24.35 13.73 -12.23
C PRO A 148 -23.95 14.29 -10.86
N VAL A 149 -24.26 13.56 -9.78
CA VAL A 149 -23.88 13.94 -8.42
C VAL A 149 -22.38 13.77 -8.21
N MET A 150 -21.81 12.64 -8.66
CA MET A 150 -20.37 12.40 -8.60
C MET A 150 -19.60 13.49 -9.37
N ARG A 151 -20.02 13.79 -10.60
CA ARG A 151 -19.39 14.84 -11.43
C ARG A 151 -19.47 16.21 -10.77
N LEU A 152 -20.63 16.59 -10.24
CA LEU A 152 -20.81 17.86 -9.53
C LEU A 152 -19.78 18.03 -8.41
N TRP A 153 -19.57 16.99 -7.61
CA TRP A 153 -18.62 17.05 -6.50
C TRP A 153 -17.16 17.00 -6.95
N TRP A 154 -16.86 16.26 -8.02
CA TRP A 154 -15.54 16.26 -8.64
C TRP A 154 -15.15 17.66 -9.10
N ASP A 155 -16.03 18.32 -9.87
CA ASP A 155 -15.80 19.65 -10.41
C ASP A 155 -15.62 20.69 -9.30
N ARG A 156 -16.41 20.58 -8.22
CA ARG A 156 -16.30 21.46 -7.03
C ARG A 156 -14.95 21.32 -6.35
N LEU A 157 -14.51 20.09 -6.13
CA LEU A 157 -13.25 19.77 -5.46
C LEU A 157 -12.04 20.16 -6.32
N GLU A 158 -12.10 19.91 -7.63
CA GLU A 158 -11.07 20.32 -8.58
C GLU A 158 -10.96 21.84 -8.69
N ALA A 159 -12.08 22.56 -8.86
CA ALA A 159 -12.09 24.02 -8.92
C ALA A 159 -11.59 24.68 -7.62
N ALA A 160 -11.69 23.97 -6.50
CA ALA A 160 -11.16 24.39 -5.21
C ALA A 160 -9.66 24.09 -5.02
N GLY A 161 -8.98 23.51 -6.02
CA GLY A 161 -7.58 23.07 -5.91
C GLY A 161 -7.40 21.92 -4.91
N ARG A 162 -8.44 21.09 -4.75
CA ARG A 162 -8.48 19.94 -3.84
C ARG A 162 -9.13 18.74 -4.55
N PRO A 163 -8.56 18.26 -5.67
CA PRO A 163 -9.17 17.17 -6.44
C PRO A 163 -9.38 15.93 -5.58
N ALA A 164 -10.48 15.21 -5.81
CA ALA A 164 -10.77 13.97 -5.09
C ALA A 164 -9.67 12.93 -5.31
N GLY A 165 -9.30 12.20 -4.25
CA GLY A 165 -8.36 11.09 -4.34
C GLY A 165 -8.97 9.87 -5.06
N GLY A 166 -10.28 9.75 -5.04
CA GLY A 166 -10.99 8.69 -5.74
C GLY A 166 -12.46 8.68 -5.38
N GLY A 167 -13.21 7.83 -6.06
CA GLY A 167 -14.61 7.66 -5.79
C GLY A 167 -15.22 6.53 -6.58
N SER A 168 -16.38 6.11 -6.12
CA SER A 168 -17.13 4.99 -6.66
C SER A 168 -18.62 5.29 -6.60
N LEU A 169 -19.37 4.61 -7.45
CA LEU A 169 -20.82 4.58 -7.40
C LEU A 169 -21.23 3.30 -6.68
N ASP A 170 -21.78 3.43 -5.48
CA ASP A 170 -22.48 2.36 -4.79
C ASP A 170 -23.95 2.38 -5.26
N THR A 171 -24.21 1.82 -6.44
CA THR A 171 -25.56 1.82 -7.03
C THR A 171 -26.54 0.98 -6.20
N ILE A 172 -26.08 -0.09 -5.55
CA ILE A 172 -26.90 -0.94 -4.66
C ILE A 172 -27.28 -0.19 -3.38
N GLY A 173 -26.32 0.46 -2.71
CA GLY A 173 -26.57 1.27 -1.53
C GLY A 173 -27.07 2.69 -1.83
N GLY A 174 -27.20 3.05 -3.11
CA GLY A 174 -27.77 4.30 -3.60
C GLY A 174 -26.92 5.53 -3.30
N ALA A 175 -25.59 5.39 -3.24
CA ALA A 175 -24.67 6.44 -2.81
C ALA A 175 -23.50 6.68 -3.77
N VAL A 176 -22.98 7.90 -3.75
CA VAL A 176 -21.68 8.26 -4.31
C VAL A 176 -20.67 8.28 -3.17
N GLU A 177 -19.61 7.51 -3.28
CA GLU A 177 -18.51 7.51 -2.31
C GLU A 177 -17.35 8.33 -2.87
N ILE A 178 -16.86 9.29 -2.08
CA ILE A 178 -15.76 10.18 -2.49
C ILE A 178 -14.70 10.21 -1.40
N ASN A 179 -13.49 9.79 -1.74
CA ASN A 179 -12.31 10.09 -0.93
C ASN A 179 -11.81 11.49 -1.27
N THR A 180 -11.83 12.39 -0.28
CA THR A 180 -11.48 13.80 -0.46
C THR A 180 -9.98 14.07 -0.43
N GLY A 181 -9.16 13.14 0.09
CA GLY A 181 -7.73 13.36 0.31
C GLY A 181 -7.39 14.43 1.36
N ILE A 182 -8.38 15.06 2.00
CA ILE A 182 -8.17 16.09 3.04
C ILE A 182 -8.90 15.73 4.32
N THR A 183 -8.56 16.41 5.41
CA THR A 183 -9.24 16.23 6.68
C THR A 183 -10.68 16.74 6.61
N ARG A 184 -11.53 16.25 7.51
CA ARG A 184 -12.89 16.77 7.69
C ARG A 184 -12.90 18.26 8.02
N ALA A 185 -11.94 18.74 8.80
CA ALA A 185 -11.84 20.14 9.17
C ALA A 185 -11.54 21.03 7.95
N GLU A 186 -10.59 20.62 7.10
CA GLU A 186 -10.26 21.32 5.86
C GLU A 186 -11.44 21.34 4.89
N PHE A 187 -12.13 20.20 4.74
CA PHE A 187 -13.31 20.11 3.88
C PHE A 187 -14.45 20.99 4.37
N ASN A 188 -14.74 21.01 5.67
CA ASN A 188 -15.76 21.89 6.24
C ASN A 188 -15.42 23.37 6.03
N ALA A 189 -14.15 23.74 6.19
CA ALA A 189 -13.69 25.09 5.92
C ALA A 189 -13.84 25.46 4.44
N LEU A 190 -13.57 24.50 3.53
CA LEU A 190 -13.76 24.68 2.10
C LEU A 190 -15.23 24.82 1.72
N ALA A 191 -16.10 23.98 2.27
CA ALA A 191 -17.55 24.04 2.05
C ALA A 191 -18.12 25.38 2.53
N ALA A 192 -17.73 25.84 3.72
CA ALA A 192 -18.15 27.14 4.26
C ALA A 192 -17.69 28.31 3.38
N ARG A 193 -16.42 28.31 2.93
CA ARG A 193 -15.89 29.36 2.04
C ARG A 193 -16.61 29.43 0.70
N ASN A 194 -17.02 28.29 0.16
CA ASN A 194 -17.66 28.21 -1.16
C ASN A 194 -19.19 28.16 -1.11
N GLY A 195 -19.79 28.30 0.08
CA GLY A 195 -21.25 28.23 0.25
C GLY A 195 -21.85 26.89 -0.19
N TRP A 196 -21.10 25.79 -0.09
CA TRP A 196 -21.63 24.49 -0.44
C TRP A 196 -22.67 24.04 0.61
N PRO A 197 -23.80 23.43 0.17
CA PRO A 197 -24.77 22.85 1.09
C PRO A 197 -24.09 21.79 1.95
N ASP A 198 -24.64 21.49 3.14
CA ASP A 198 -24.10 20.46 4.03
C ASP A 198 -23.82 19.17 3.23
N PRO A 199 -22.53 18.84 2.98
CA PRO A 199 -22.19 17.78 2.05
C PRO A 199 -22.47 16.40 2.63
N LEU A 200 -22.75 16.31 3.93
CA LEU A 200 -22.90 15.04 4.66
C LEU A 200 -24.29 14.42 4.50
N GLY A 201 -25.13 14.98 3.62
CA GLY A 201 -26.44 14.44 3.27
C GLY A 201 -26.38 13.39 2.15
N GLU A 202 -27.37 12.50 2.12
CA GLU A 202 -27.56 11.62 0.97
C GLU A 202 -27.71 12.41 -0.35
N PRO A 203 -27.21 11.89 -1.48
CA PRO A 203 -26.65 10.55 -1.65
C PRO A 203 -25.11 10.49 -1.57
N VAL A 204 -24.42 11.44 -0.92
CA VAL A 204 -22.95 11.47 -0.96
C VAL A 204 -22.33 11.08 0.37
N ARG A 205 -21.38 10.13 0.31
CA ARG A 205 -20.59 9.67 1.45
C ARG A 205 -19.15 10.08 1.25
N PHE A 206 -18.67 10.99 2.10
CA PHE A 206 -17.28 11.42 2.07
C PHE A 206 -16.42 10.61 3.03
N THR A 207 -15.29 10.15 2.51
CA THR A 207 -14.17 9.64 3.31
C THR A 207 -13.10 10.73 3.39
N PHE A 208 -12.58 10.94 4.60
CA PHE A 208 -11.64 12.00 4.91
C PHE A 208 -10.30 11.41 5.33
N ALA A 209 -9.22 12.10 4.97
CA ALA A 209 -7.89 11.78 5.45
C ALA A 209 -7.81 11.97 6.97
N ALA A 210 -6.97 11.17 7.62
CA ALA A 210 -6.60 11.40 9.01
C ALA A 210 -5.84 12.72 9.17
N GLU A 211 -5.73 13.24 10.39
CA GLU A 211 -4.86 14.38 10.68
C GLU A 211 -3.42 14.06 10.24
N GLN A 212 -2.78 15.03 9.58
CA GLN A 212 -1.42 14.82 9.09
C GLN A 212 -0.47 14.66 10.28
N ALA A 213 0.33 13.59 10.25
CA ALA A 213 1.33 13.37 11.28
C ALA A 213 2.39 14.49 11.30
N ARG A 214 3.04 14.67 12.46
CA ARG A 214 4.18 15.58 12.57
C ARG A 214 5.28 15.14 11.61
N ALA A 215 5.86 16.12 10.90
CA ALA A 215 6.97 15.93 9.97
C ALA A 215 8.18 15.23 10.60
N PHE A 216 8.44 15.51 11.88
CA PHE A 216 9.59 14.98 12.61
C PHE A 216 9.11 14.19 13.82
N ALA A 217 9.60 12.96 13.97
CA ALA A 217 9.35 12.14 15.16
C ALA A 217 9.93 12.81 16.42
N ASP A 218 11.15 13.33 16.29
CA ASP A 218 11.80 14.24 17.24
C ASP A 218 11.93 15.63 16.60
N PRO A 219 11.34 16.69 17.17
CA PRO A 219 11.50 18.07 16.68
C PRO A 219 12.95 18.51 16.49
N SER A 220 13.90 17.92 17.22
CA SER A 220 15.32 18.24 17.11
C SER A 220 15.92 17.92 15.73
N LEU A 221 15.31 17.00 14.97
CA LEU A 221 15.70 16.64 13.60
C LEU A 221 15.44 17.76 12.59
N ALA A 222 14.52 18.69 12.89
CA ALA A 222 14.19 19.79 12.00
C ALA A 222 15.42 20.66 11.67
N ARG A 223 16.39 20.77 12.59
CA ARG A 223 17.63 21.54 12.37
C ARG A 223 18.55 20.93 11.31
N LEU A 224 18.37 19.65 11.00
CA LEU A 224 19.24 18.91 10.07
C LEU A 224 18.87 19.15 8.61
N VAL A 225 17.66 19.65 8.35
CA VAL A 225 17.10 19.78 7.00
C VAL A 225 16.69 21.22 6.73
N ARG A 226 16.86 21.65 5.48
CA ARG A 226 16.37 22.94 5.00
C ARG A 226 14.90 22.86 4.62
N SER A 227 14.49 21.73 4.07
CA SER A 227 13.10 21.44 3.73
C SER A 227 12.83 19.93 3.81
N PHE A 228 11.68 19.57 4.37
CA PHE A 228 11.13 18.22 4.32
C PHE A 228 9.73 18.30 3.72
N ALA A 229 9.70 18.47 2.40
CA ALA A 229 8.48 18.70 1.65
C ALA A 229 7.62 17.43 1.60
N ARG A 230 6.34 17.59 1.93
CA ARG A 230 5.36 16.49 1.94
C ARG A 230 4.13 16.85 1.13
N GLU A 231 3.43 15.85 0.62
CA GLU A 231 2.12 16.07 -0.01
C GLU A 231 1.16 16.73 0.99
N SER A 232 0.37 17.70 0.50
CA SER A 232 -0.66 18.38 1.26
C SER A 232 -1.95 17.56 1.37
N MET A 233 -2.12 16.56 0.51
CA MET A 233 -3.31 15.71 0.43
C MET A 233 -2.95 14.23 0.51
N GLU A 234 -3.82 13.45 1.15
CA GLU A 234 -3.71 12.00 1.08
C GLU A 234 -3.92 11.59 -0.38
N PRO A 235 -3.08 10.72 -0.92
CA PRO A 235 -3.08 10.56 -2.36
C PRO A 235 -4.24 9.71 -2.79
N GLY A 236 -4.68 9.99 -4.01
CA GLY A 236 -5.68 9.20 -4.67
C GLY A 236 -5.18 7.86 -5.20
N ILE A 237 -5.74 7.46 -6.34
CA ILE A 237 -5.27 6.31 -7.12
C ILE A 237 -3.77 6.46 -7.39
N GLN A 238 -2.99 5.51 -6.89
CA GLN A 238 -1.54 5.47 -7.09
C GLN A 238 -1.20 4.59 -8.28
N LEU A 239 -0.31 5.08 -9.15
CA LEU A 239 0.33 4.25 -10.17
C LEU A 239 1.34 3.32 -9.48
N THR A 240 1.24 2.02 -9.75
CA THR A 240 2.07 0.98 -9.15
C THR A 240 3.33 0.69 -9.95
N GLY A 241 3.75 1.63 -10.82
CA GLY A 241 5.03 1.52 -11.52
C GLY A 241 6.16 1.48 -10.49
N GLY A 242 7.02 0.48 -10.57
CA GLY A 242 8.16 0.35 -9.66
C GLY A 242 9.30 1.26 -10.09
N PHE A 243 9.73 2.15 -9.20
CA PHE A 243 10.90 2.99 -9.36
C PHE A 243 11.94 2.61 -8.32
N SER A 244 13.21 2.69 -8.70
CA SER A 244 14.34 2.49 -7.81
C SER A 244 15.33 3.65 -7.92
N GLY A 245 16.09 3.85 -6.85
CA GLY A 245 17.13 4.88 -6.78
C GLY A 245 17.52 5.12 -5.33
N ARG A 246 18.31 6.16 -5.09
CA ARG A 246 18.79 6.52 -3.75
C ARG A 246 18.46 7.97 -3.45
N VAL A 247 17.74 8.21 -2.37
CA VAL A 247 17.53 9.54 -1.83
C VAL A 247 18.71 9.85 -0.90
N VAL A 248 19.46 10.89 -1.23
CA VAL A 248 20.56 11.41 -0.42
C VAL A 248 20.19 12.77 0.17
N LEU A 249 20.97 13.22 1.16
CA LEU A 249 20.81 14.53 1.76
C LEU A 249 22.04 15.38 1.47
N GLU A 250 21.84 16.57 0.92
CA GLU A 250 22.90 17.48 0.54
C GLU A 250 22.66 18.85 1.20
N ASP A 251 23.43 19.16 2.25
CA ASP A 251 23.27 20.36 3.08
C ASP A 251 21.81 20.62 3.47
N GLY A 252 21.13 19.55 3.93
CA GLY A 252 19.75 19.59 4.39
C GLY A 252 18.68 19.53 3.30
N CYS A 253 19.05 19.30 2.04
CA CYS A 253 18.09 19.14 0.93
C CYS A 253 18.08 17.70 0.42
N PHE A 254 16.89 17.09 0.37
CA PHE A 254 16.73 15.74 -0.14
C PHE A 254 16.75 15.74 -1.66
N VAL A 255 17.56 14.85 -2.25
CA VAL A 255 17.75 14.74 -3.68
C VAL A 255 17.92 13.29 -4.11
N LEU A 256 17.63 12.98 -5.38
CA LEU A 256 17.98 11.68 -5.94
C LEU A 256 19.44 11.66 -6.42
N ASP A 257 20.19 10.69 -5.93
CA ASP A 257 21.52 10.37 -6.43
C ASP A 257 21.43 9.81 -7.86
N GLY A 258 22.28 10.30 -8.76
CA GLY A 258 22.31 9.87 -10.16
C GLY A 258 21.10 10.30 -11.02
N GLY A 259 20.49 11.45 -10.73
CA GLY A 259 19.38 12.03 -11.51
C GLY A 259 19.64 12.08 -13.03
N ARG A 260 18.57 12.16 -13.83
CA ARG A 260 18.68 12.23 -15.30
C ARG A 260 19.27 13.58 -15.72
N GLY A 261 20.56 13.60 -16.05
CA GLY A 261 21.26 14.78 -16.56
C GLY A 261 22.15 15.45 -15.51
N SER A 262 22.53 16.71 -15.76
CA SER A 262 23.39 17.50 -14.87
C SER A 262 22.62 18.29 -13.81
N GLU A 263 21.29 18.24 -13.82
CA GLU A 263 20.44 19.01 -12.92
C GLU A 263 20.02 18.20 -11.70
N ARG A 264 19.94 18.88 -10.56
CA ARG A 264 19.61 18.33 -9.25
C ARG A 264 18.13 17.95 -9.20
N THR A 265 17.82 16.67 -8.97
CA THR A 265 16.42 16.22 -8.77
C THR A 265 16.08 16.28 -7.28
N LEU A 266 15.26 17.25 -6.88
CA LEU A 266 14.76 17.42 -5.52
C LEU A 266 13.73 16.34 -5.19
N VAL A 267 13.61 16.00 -3.91
CA VAL A 267 12.69 14.93 -3.46
C VAL A 267 11.55 15.50 -2.63
N MET A 268 10.34 15.02 -2.92
CA MET A 268 9.13 15.25 -2.15
C MET A 268 8.59 13.92 -1.62
N PHE A 269 8.07 13.93 -0.40
CA PHE A 269 7.57 12.74 0.29
C PHE A 269 6.05 12.75 0.44
N GLY A 270 5.51 11.62 0.86
CA GLY A 270 4.08 11.44 1.03
C GLY A 270 3.55 12.25 2.21
N ARG A 271 2.24 12.51 2.21
CA ARG A 271 1.58 13.32 3.25
C ARG A 271 1.95 12.88 4.68
N ASP A 272 1.93 11.58 4.92
CA ASP A 272 2.19 11.01 6.26
C ASP A 272 3.62 10.54 6.45
N ALA A 273 4.54 10.95 5.55
CA ALA A 273 5.96 10.71 5.73
C ALA A 273 6.45 11.46 6.97
N GLN A 274 7.29 10.79 7.74
CA GLN A 274 7.88 11.31 8.95
C GLN A 274 9.37 11.01 8.95
N LEU A 275 10.16 12.04 9.20
CA LEU A 275 11.59 11.92 9.43
C LEU A 275 11.85 11.45 10.86
N ALA A 276 12.64 10.41 11.00
CA ALA A 276 12.99 9.80 12.28
C ALA A 276 14.46 9.32 12.27
N GLN A 277 14.89 8.74 13.38
CA GLN A 277 16.13 7.97 13.45
C GLN A 277 15.80 6.52 13.77
N ASP A 278 16.55 5.59 13.21
CA ASP A 278 16.49 4.19 13.59
C ASP A 278 17.37 3.90 14.83
N GLU A 279 17.35 2.64 15.29
CA GLU A 279 18.10 2.20 16.46
C GLU A 279 19.62 2.30 16.29
N GLU A 280 20.12 2.24 15.05
CA GLU A 280 21.55 2.42 14.71
C GLU A 280 21.94 3.91 14.55
N GLY A 281 20.97 4.82 14.68
CA GLY A 281 21.15 6.27 14.61
C GLY A 281 21.17 6.84 13.19
N TYR A 282 20.83 6.07 12.17
CA TYR A 282 20.67 6.57 10.80
C TYR A 282 19.39 7.38 10.67
N LEU A 283 19.40 8.37 9.78
CA LEU A 283 18.21 9.15 9.45
C LEU A 283 17.31 8.31 8.53
N ILE A 284 16.05 8.15 8.91
CA ILE A 284 15.06 7.39 8.14
C ILE A 284 13.84 8.22 7.79
N VAL A 285 13.19 7.87 6.68
CA VAL A 285 11.83 8.30 6.36
C VAL A 285 10.91 7.11 6.53
N ARG A 286 9.89 7.25 7.38
CA ARG A 286 8.89 6.22 7.63
C ARG A 286 7.48 6.76 7.44
N ARG A 287 6.50 5.87 7.34
CA ARG A 287 5.09 6.26 7.38
C ARG A 287 4.62 6.34 8.83
N ALA A 288 4.18 7.52 9.28
CA ALA A 288 3.79 7.72 10.68
C ALA A 288 2.60 6.86 11.13
N ASN A 289 1.67 6.61 10.20
CA ASN A 289 0.47 5.81 10.41
C ASN A 289 0.57 4.43 9.73
N ALA A 290 1.79 3.87 9.68
CA ALA A 290 2.03 2.52 9.16
C ALA A 290 1.11 1.51 9.84
N ARG A 291 0.44 0.68 9.05
CA ARG A 291 -0.44 -0.39 9.57
C ARG A 291 0.29 -1.71 9.71
N GLU A 292 1.30 -1.91 8.86
CA GLU A 292 2.12 -3.12 8.82
C GLU A 292 3.54 -2.82 9.36
N PRO A 293 4.20 -3.80 10.01
CA PRO A 293 5.54 -3.60 10.58
C PRO A 293 6.62 -3.24 9.54
N ASP A 294 6.49 -3.72 8.31
CA ASP A 294 7.41 -3.43 7.21
C ASP A 294 7.27 -1.97 6.72
N GLU A 295 6.06 -1.42 6.68
CA GLU A 295 5.81 0.00 6.45
C GLU A 295 6.39 0.90 7.57
N ALA A 296 6.55 0.35 8.78
CA ALA A 296 7.07 1.07 9.94
C ALA A 296 8.61 1.11 10.00
N ALA A 297 9.29 0.13 9.40
CA ALA A 297 10.76 0.01 9.41
C ALA A 297 11.45 1.23 8.76
N GLY A 298 10.78 1.88 7.80
CA GLY A 298 11.27 3.08 7.13
C GLY A 298 12.42 2.83 6.16
N TYR A 299 12.80 3.88 5.45
CA TYR A 299 13.88 3.91 4.47
C TYR A 299 15.03 4.78 4.99
N ARG A 300 16.25 4.26 5.05
CA ARG A 300 17.45 5.02 5.41
C ARG A 300 17.84 5.97 4.29
N ILE A 301 17.99 7.24 4.62
CA ILE A 301 18.55 8.22 3.68
C ILE A 301 19.97 7.78 3.31
N GLY A 302 20.20 7.59 2.01
CA GLY A 302 21.46 7.12 1.44
C GLY A 302 21.52 5.63 1.10
N GLU A 303 20.51 4.83 1.43
CA GLU A 303 20.44 3.43 1.00
C GLU A 303 19.76 3.28 -0.37
N ALA A 304 19.95 2.14 -1.05
CA ALA A 304 19.19 1.83 -2.26
C ALA A 304 17.70 1.62 -1.90
N GLY A 305 16.83 2.35 -2.60
CA GLY A 305 15.40 2.42 -2.30
C GLY A 305 14.52 2.02 -3.46
N PHE A 306 13.28 1.68 -3.11
CA PHE A 306 12.20 1.37 -4.02
C PHE A 306 10.94 2.17 -3.64
N TRP A 307 10.19 2.66 -4.63
CA TRP A 307 8.90 3.33 -4.42
C TRP A 307 7.96 3.15 -5.62
N GLY A 308 6.66 3.27 -5.36
CA GLY A 308 5.64 3.29 -6.40
C GLY A 308 5.52 4.68 -7.04
N GLY A 309 5.35 4.75 -8.35
CA GLY A 309 5.14 6.00 -9.09
C GLY A 309 4.77 5.80 -10.57
N PRO A 310 4.84 6.87 -11.40
CA PRO A 310 5.18 8.25 -11.01
C PRO A 310 4.08 8.88 -10.15
N ASN A 311 4.46 9.69 -9.16
CA ASN A 311 3.51 10.46 -8.35
C ASN A 311 3.54 11.93 -8.79
N GLY A 312 2.38 12.49 -9.09
CA GLY A 312 2.24 13.91 -9.41
C GLY A 312 2.34 14.80 -8.16
N PHE A 313 2.45 16.10 -8.39
CA PHE A 313 2.32 17.14 -7.37
C PHE A 313 1.78 18.41 -8.03
N ASP A 314 1.22 19.33 -7.25
CA ASP A 314 0.82 20.66 -7.73
C ASP A 314 2.00 21.64 -7.61
N GLU A 315 2.40 22.25 -8.72
CA GLU A 315 3.43 23.30 -8.77
C GLU A 315 3.09 24.53 -7.92
N ASN A 316 1.80 24.74 -7.63
CA ASN A 316 1.31 25.80 -6.76
C ASN A 316 1.17 25.36 -5.29
N ASP A 317 1.61 24.16 -4.92
CA ASP A 317 1.62 23.73 -3.53
C ASP A 317 2.60 24.56 -2.69
N ALA A 318 2.23 24.83 -1.43
CA ALA A 318 3.10 25.59 -0.52
C ALA A 318 4.39 24.84 -0.19
N GLU A 319 4.34 23.52 -0.07
CA GLU A 319 5.50 22.65 0.19
C GLU A 319 6.44 22.61 -1.01
N VAL A 320 5.91 22.61 -2.24
CA VAL A 320 6.71 22.68 -3.48
C VAL A 320 7.44 24.01 -3.60
N ARG A 321 6.74 25.12 -3.33
CA ARG A 321 7.37 26.45 -3.29
C ARG A 321 8.42 26.55 -2.18
N ALA A 322 8.13 26.04 -0.99
CA ALA A 322 9.06 26.04 0.14
C ALA A 322 10.30 25.20 -0.16
N LEU A 323 10.15 24.03 -0.79
CA LEU A 323 11.25 23.20 -1.26
C LEU A 323 12.16 23.95 -2.22
N ARG A 324 11.62 24.57 -3.27
CA ARG A 324 12.42 25.32 -4.24
C ARG A 324 13.09 26.55 -3.64
N ALA A 325 12.39 27.27 -2.75
CA ALA A 325 12.95 28.41 -2.05
C ALA A 325 14.15 28.01 -1.15
N ALA A 326 14.07 26.85 -0.50
CA ALA A 326 15.09 26.37 0.43
C ALA A 326 16.26 25.65 -0.27
N CYS A 327 15.99 24.92 -1.35
CA CYS A 327 16.91 23.96 -1.97
C CYS A 327 17.32 24.29 -3.42
N GLY A 328 16.79 25.37 -3.97
CA GLY A 328 17.08 25.83 -5.32
C GLY A 328 16.07 25.32 -6.37
N PRO A 329 16.23 25.75 -7.62
CA PRO A 329 15.44 25.21 -8.73
C PRO A 329 15.87 23.77 -9.04
N GLY A 330 14.94 22.96 -9.53
CA GLY A 330 15.20 21.59 -9.94
C GLY A 330 13.91 20.85 -10.27
N GLU A 331 14.05 19.76 -11.04
CA GLU A 331 12.98 18.76 -11.17
C GLU A 331 12.66 18.20 -9.77
N ILE A 332 11.38 17.96 -9.48
CA ILE A 332 10.95 17.32 -8.24
C ILE A 332 10.50 15.91 -8.58
N MET A 333 11.09 14.92 -7.92
CA MET A 333 10.57 13.57 -7.86
C MET A 333 9.78 13.39 -6.58
N ASN A 334 8.49 13.12 -6.71
CA ASN A 334 7.66 12.71 -5.58
C ASN A 334 7.83 11.19 -5.36
N VAL A 335 8.70 10.83 -4.41
CA VAL A 335 8.98 9.44 -4.04
C VAL A 335 7.97 8.89 -3.04
N ARG A 336 7.10 9.75 -2.50
CA ARG A 336 6.03 9.44 -1.57
C ARG A 336 6.50 8.65 -0.34
N TYR A 337 6.45 7.32 -0.41
CA TYR A 337 6.86 6.41 0.66
C TYR A 337 7.96 5.47 0.13
N PRO A 338 9.24 5.89 0.16
CA PRO A 338 10.32 4.99 -0.22
C PRO A 338 10.48 3.89 0.83
N GLY A 339 10.82 2.70 0.38
CA GLY A 339 11.24 1.57 1.20
C GLY A 339 12.64 1.11 0.84
N SER A 340 13.30 0.37 1.72
CA SER A 340 14.59 -0.26 1.41
C SER A 340 14.42 -1.27 0.27
N GLU A 341 15.20 -1.14 -0.80
CA GLU A 341 15.17 -2.09 -1.91
C GLU A 341 15.56 -3.51 -1.45
N ARG A 342 16.48 -3.60 -0.49
CA ARG A 342 16.89 -4.86 0.13
C ARG A 342 15.74 -5.54 0.85
N LEU A 343 14.96 -4.80 1.62
CA LEU A 343 13.80 -5.35 2.35
C LEU A 343 12.63 -5.64 1.40
N PHE A 344 12.40 -4.79 0.41
CA PHE A 344 11.38 -5.00 -0.62
C PHE A 344 11.64 -6.27 -1.44
N ALA A 345 12.90 -6.64 -1.63
CA ALA A 345 13.29 -7.85 -2.33
C ALA A 345 13.18 -9.13 -1.49
N LEU A 346 12.78 -9.07 -0.21
CA LEU A 346 12.60 -10.28 0.60
C LEU A 346 11.51 -11.20 0.04
N PRO A 347 11.60 -12.53 0.29
CA PRO A 347 10.60 -13.47 -0.20
C PRO A 347 9.26 -13.25 0.49
N TYR A 348 8.17 -13.51 -0.23
CA TYR A 348 6.84 -13.52 0.36
C TYR A 348 6.71 -14.65 1.41
N PRO A 349 5.92 -14.49 2.50
CA PRO A 349 5.84 -15.48 3.57
C PRO A 349 5.42 -16.89 3.11
N LEU A 350 4.56 -17.01 2.09
CA LEU A 350 4.19 -18.31 1.50
C LEU A 350 5.38 -19.01 0.83
N TRP A 351 6.34 -18.29 0.30
CA TRP A 351 7.50 -18.89 -0.36
C TRP A 351 8.48 -19.47 0.67
N VAL A 352 8.65 -18.79 1.80
CA VAL A 352 9.40 -19.33 2.94
C VAL A 352 8.71 -20.61 3.45
N PHE A 353 7.38 -20.62 3.47
CA PHE A 353 6.59 -21.78 3.89
C PHE A 353 6.76 -22.96 2.92
N ASP A 354 6.62 -22.72 1.61
CA ASP A 354 6.83 -23.76 0.59
C ASP A 354 8.25 -24.31 0.62
N TYR A 355 9.24 -23.45 0.87
CA TYR A 355 10.61 -23.88 1.06
C TYR A 355 10.78 -24.74 2.32
N ALA A 356 10.22 -24.32 3.45
CA ALA A 356 10.26 -25.10 4.69
C ALA A 356 9.65 -26.50 4.47
N TYR A 357 8.49 -26.56 3.83
CA TYR A 357 7.79 -27.80 3.54
C TYR A 357 8.59 -28.72 2.61
N SER A 358 9.06 -28.23 1.46
CA SER A 358 9.81 -29.03 0.47
C SER A 358 11.14 -29.57 1.00
N ARG A 359 11.73 -28.91 2.02
CA ARG A 359 13.01 -29.30 2.62
C ARG A 359 12.87 -30.03 3.95
N GLY A 360 11.65 -30.12 4.50
CA GLY A 360 11.42 -30.69 5.83
C GLY A 360 12.05 -29.87 6.96
N LEU A 361 12.08 -28.54 6.82
CA LEU A 361 12.62 -27.59 7.79
C LEU A 361 11.49 -26.98 8.64
N THR A 362 11.83 -26.45 9.81
CA THR A 362 10.92 -25.51 10.51
C THR A 362 10.86 -24.19 9.73
N TYR A 363 9.82 -23.40 9.97
CA TYR A 363 9.69 -22.09 9.33
C TYR A 363 10.86 -21.16 9.65
N ASP A 364 11.30 -21.15 10.91
CA ASP A 364 12.46 -20.38 11.38
C ASP A 364 13.76 -20.86 10.70
N ALA A 365 13.98 -22.18 10.62
CA ALA A 365 15.16 -22.73 9.95
C ALA A 365 15.18 -22.42 8.45
N ALA A 366 14.01 -22.46 7.79
CA ALA A 366 13.88 -22.05 6.40
C ALA A 366 14.20 -20.57 6.22
N TRP A 367 13.71 -19.70 7.12
CA TRP A 367 14.05 -18.28 7.12
C TRP A 367 15.55 -18.04 7.28
N ASP A 368 16.19 -18.71 8.23
CA ASP A 368 17.64 -18.64 8.45
C ASP A 368 18.44 -19.04 7.21
N GLU A 369 18.06 -20.14 6.55
CA GLU A 369 18.70 -20.59 5.31
C GLU A 369 18.55 -19.58 4.17
N VAL A 370 17.34 -19.00 4.03
CA VAL A 370 17.07 -17.96 3.04
C VAL A 370 17.89 -16.71 3.34
N MET A 371 17.88 -16.19 4.58
CA MET A 371 18.67 -15.03 4.97
C MET A 371 20.18 -15.28 4.80
N ALA A 372 20.66 -16.50 5.08
CA ALA A 372 22.04 -16.88 4.82
C ALA A 372 22.37 -16.85 3.32
N CYS A 373 21.43 -17.23 2.45
CA CYS A 373 21.60 -17.07 1.00
C CYS A 373 21.73 -15.61 0.60
N TYR A 374 20.82 -14.73 1.02
CA TYR A 374 20.86 -13.30 0.70
C TYR A 374 22.20 -12.67 1.14
N LYS A 375 22.63 -12.92 2.39
CA LYS A 375 23.93 -12.47 2.92
C LYS A 375 25.13 -12.98 2.09
N ARG A 376 25.03 -14.17 1.47
CA ARG A 376 26.07 -14.67 0.55
C ARG A 376 26.03 -13.97 -0.81
N GLN A 377 24.85 -13.66 -1.34
CA GLN A 377 24.71 -12.96 -2.62
C GLN A 377 25.16 -11.51 -2.53
N GLU A 378 24.86 -10.80 -1.44
CA GLU A 378 25.35 -9.44 -1.21
C GLU A 378 26.88 -9.39 -1.15
N ARG A 379 27.53 -10.35 -0.49
CA ARG A 379 29.00 -10.49 -0.50
C ARG A 379 29.59 -10.76 -1.88
N ARG A 380 28.77 -11.19 -2.84
CA ARG A 380 29.14 -11.38 -4.25
C ARG A 380 28.74 -10.19 -5.13
N GLY A 381 28.25 -9.10 -4.53
CA GLY A 381 27.85 -7.88 -5.23
C GLY A 381 26.44 -7.91 -5.82
N ARG A 382 25.64 -8.96 -5.56
CA ARG A 382 24.22 -9.02 -5.98
C ARG A 382 23.35 -8.51 -4.84
N THR A 383 22.50 -7.53 -5.11
CA THR A 383 21.61 -6.91 -4.10
C THR A 383 20.17 -6.90 -4.59
N GLY A 384 19.22 -6.53 -3.72
CA GLY A 384 17.80 -6.39 -4.08
C GLY A 384 17.25 -7.60 -4.84
N PHE A 385 16.61 -7.34 -5.97
CA PHE A 385 16.01 -8.36 -6.82
C PHE A 385 17.00 -9.39 -7.39
N GLU A 386 18.25 -9.00 -7.66
CA GLU A 386 19.24 -9.94 -8.15
C GLU A 386 19.65 -10.97 -7.09
N ALA A 387 19.75 -10.52 -5.83
CA ALA A 387 20.00 -11.42 -4.70
C ALA A 387 18.81 -12.36 -4.50
N ARG A 388 17.60 -11.80 -4.56
CA ARG A 388 16.34 -12.54 -4.51
C ARG A 388 16.30 -13.63 -5.56
N ASP A 389 16.43 -13.31 -6.85
CA ASP A 389 16.29 -14.28 -7.93
C ASP A 389 17.37 -15.37 -7.87
N ALA A 390 18.58 -15.04 -7.42
CA ALA A 390 19.66 -15.99 -7.21
C ALA A 390 19.41 -16.94 -6.02
N CYS A 391 18.57 -16.56 -5.06
CA CYS A 391 18.19 -17.38 -3.93
C CYS A 391 16.87 -18.14 -4.20
N ILE A 392 15.86 -17.47 -4.74
CA ILE A 392 14.49 -17.99 -4.95
C ILE A 392 14.40 -19.03 -6.05
N THR A 393 15.29 -19.01 -7.05
CA THR A 393 15.35 -20.11 -8.04
C THR A 393 15.60 -21.48 -7.39
N GLN A 394 16.06 -21.52 -6.14
CA GLN A 394 16.23 -22.74 -5.35
C GLN A 394 14.98 -23.14 -4.54
N TYR A 395 13.95 -22.28 -4.47
CA TYR A 395 12.88 -22.33 -3.45
C TYR A 395 11.45 -22.45 -4.01
N ASN A 396 11.25 -22.27 -5.32
CA ASN A 396 9.93 -22.36 -5.97
C ASN A 396 9.52 -23.81 -6.32
N GLY A 397 9.58 -24.71 -5.35
CA GLY A 397 8.91 -26.01 -5.42
C GLY A 397 7.48 -25.84 -4.94
N TRP A 398 6.56 -25.50 -5.83
CA TRP A 398 5.12 -25.53 -5.52
C TRP A 398 4.65 -27.00 -5.46
N ASP A 399 5.11 -27.74 -4.46
CA ASP A 399 4.92 -29.20 -4.41
C ASP A 399 3.66 -29.60 -3.62
N TYR A 400 3.00 -28.64 -2.96
CA TYR A 400 1.79 -28.86 -2.17
C TYR A 400 0.54 -28.29 -2.82
N VAL A 401 -0.44 -29.16 -3.08
CA VAL A 401 -1.74 -28.86 -3.74
C VAL A 401 -2.96 -29.06 -2.83
N GLY A 402 -2.76 -29.34 -1.54
CA GLY A 402 -3.86 -29.52 -0.60
C GLY A 402 -4.60 -28.21 -0.28
N GLU A 403 -5.80 -28.36 0.27
CA GLU A 403 -6.71 -27.24 0.59
C GLU A 403 -6.44 -26.62 1.97
N GLU A 404 -5.71 -27.34 2.83
CA GLU A 404 -5.35 -26.91 4.18
C GLU A 404 -3.83 -26.72 4.30
N MET A 405 -3.40 -25.92 5.28
CA MET A 405 -1.96 -25.83 5.59
C MET A 405 -1.44 -27.21 5.99
N PRO A 406 -0.37 -27.74 5.35
CA PRO A 406 0.23 -28.98 5.83
C PRO A 406 0.76 -28.78 7.25
N PRO A 407 0.74 -29.82 8.09
CA PRO A 407 1.30 -29.71 9.43
C PRO A 407 2.77 -29.28 9.34
N PRO A 408 3.24 -28.42 10.27
CA PRO A 408 4.63 -27.97 10.26
C PRO A 408 5.55 -29.20 10.22
N PRO A 409 6.60 -29.20 9.38
CA PRO A 409 7.49 -30.34 9.28
C PRO A 409 8.04 -30.72 10.65
N PRO A 410 8.16 -32.02 10.98
CA PRO A 410 8.90 -32.44 12.16
C PRO A 410 10.36 -32.03 11.93
N GLY A 411 10.76 -30.91 12.53
CA GLY A 411 12.02 -30.21 12.22
C GLY A 411 13.24 -31.12 12.24
N ARG A 412 14.17 -30.84 11.32
CA ARG A 412 15.55 -31.32 11.37
C ARG A 412 16.50 -30.22 11.80
#